data_AF-A0AA40BT37-F1
#
_entry.id   AF-A0AA40BT37-F1
#
_cell.length_a   1.000
_cell.length_b   1.000
_cell.length_c   1.000
_cell.angle_alpha   90.00
_cell.angle_beta   90.00
_cell.angle_gamma   90.00
#
_symmetry.space_group_name_H-M   'P 1'
#
loop_
_entity.id
_entity.type
_entity.pdbx_description
1 polymer ?
#
loop_
_entity_poly.entity_id
_entity_poly.type
_entity_poly.pdbx_seq_one_letter_code
_entity_poly.pdbx_strand_id
1 'polypeptide(L)'
;MSPPEPSTNYFNLTSPIAFSAVASPGMELTKKRVTTVIQDSHSYLPLSKPLKDGDILLLLTPGIVPDVSTAKVDHEAPTSDPFEPLGKALAKHHPWVRHVPYLPRYGITGTHVVHIRLATAVIFVLSGPPVHGQPSQVALAEITRGVCDDRPQVIVACCDARELGPIEESFPAIVQVSSFAPSDLQAAADVIFGETKKQPPSTGPNLQNLILAPNAWTVDVWNGPRDMDASYELWCQCFPEKFHMSRFLFQSLLQRDGYVRHYVVREPGTSQLLGFCATYTTYAGAEDERLVGSMAALVVRPAYRKRGIGLSLHNHALKQLTKTRGVWRLQLGSTFPRLFYGLPMDSPAEDWFRRRNWSIDAQEATDWLLKFDNWPTTGLLPSGLVFRPCEFHEFDMVLALVGAESKRRNNVGWYDQYAKLANSMNIQDIVIGLNEGGSIVAAALTYVKNTGSPAAEDLPWANTIADDVGGVTCICIAGQYHHLSEGHVLMGNNTESEDADELFKVSTQRDAVMIGLLDSCIQLLSNQGMKQLFIDAVKGGDEGFQSMGFQKWARYRDVWRDI
;
A
#
# COMPACT_ATOMS: atom_id res chain seq x y z
N MET A 1 -61.55 -22.19 40.63
CA MET A 1 -61.65 -20.73 40.44
C MET A 1 -60.66 -20.36 39.36
N SER A 2 -61.15 -20.14 38.15
CA SER A 2 -60.38 -19.78 36.97
C SER A 2 -59.89 -18.33 37.06
N PRO A 3 -58.69 -17.98 36.55
CA PRO A 3 -58.42 -16.62 36.15
C PRO A 3 -58.93 -16.39 34.70
N PRO A 4 -59.53 -15.22 34.42
CA PRO A 4 -60.09 -14.88 33.11
C PRO A 4 -59.07 -14.18 32.20
N GLU A 5 -59.20 -14.41 30.91
CA GLU A 5 -58.89 -13.43 29.85
C GLU A 5 -60.19 -12.66 29.48
N PRO A 6 -60.20 -11.60 28.65
CA PRO A 6 -59.22 -10.56 28.30
C PRO A 6 -59.91 -9.15 28.31
N SER A 7 -59.39 -8.21 27.51
CA SER A 7 -60.06 -7.00 26.92
C SER A 7 -59.69 -5.64 27.56
N THR A 8 -59.48 -4.52 26.86
CA THR A 8 -59.39 -4.18 25.42
C THR A 8 -58.92 -2.71 25.31
N ASN A 9 -58.13 -2.43 24.27
CA ASN A 9 -58.10 -1.23 23.40
C ASN A 9 -58.26 0.19 24.00
N TYR A 10 -57.40 1.12 23.56
CA TYR A 10 -57.80 2.17 22.60
C TYR A 10 -56.64 3.01 22.03
N PHE A 11 -56.71 3.18 20.70
CA PHE A 11 -56.26 4.29 19.83
C PHE A 11 -54.78 4.54 19.47
N ASN A 12 -54.47 4.17 18.21
CA ASN A 12 -53.92 4.97 17.11
C ASN A 12 -52.93 6.10 17.41
N LEU A 13 -51.80 6.11 16.69
CA LEU A 13 -51.53 7.13 15.66
C LEU A 13 -50.37 6.74 14.74
N THR A 14 -50.63 7.00 13.47
CA THR A 14 -49.82 6.87 12.26
C THR A 14 -48.70 7.92 12.15
N SER A 15 -47.64 7.53 11.44
CA SER A 15 -46.67 8.33 10.66
C SER A 15 -45.41 8.88 11.36
N PRO A 16 -44.20 8.54 10.85
CA PRO A 16 -42.95 9.18 11.24
C PRO A 16 -42.70 10.46 10.42
N ILE A 17 -42.32 11.55 11.11
CA ILE A 17 -41.85 12.80 10.52
C ILE A 17 -40.32 12.76 10.39
N ALA A 18 -39.88 13.25 9.23
CA ALA A 18 -38.51 13.35 8.74
C ALA A 18 -37.56 14.17 9.62
N PHE A 19 -36.29 13.75 9.65
CA PHE A 19 -35.16 14.65 9.80
C PHE A 19 -34.23 14.50 8.59
N SER A 20 -33.96 15.63 7.95
CA SER A 20 -33.24 15.78 6.69
C SER A 20 -31.75 15.50 6.86
N ALA A 21 -31.23 14.55 6.08
CA ALA A 21 -29.81 14.44 5.82
C ALA A 21 -29.41 15.56 4.83
N VAL A 22 -28.53 16.45 5.29
CA VAL A 22 -27.88 17.45 4.44
C VAL A 22 -27.01 16.70 3.43
N ALA A 23 -27.36 16.82 2.16
CA ALA A 23 -26.59 16.28 1.04
C ALA A 23 -25.29 17.07 0.88
N SER A 24 -24.17 16.44 1.19
CA SER A 24 -22.85 16.89 0.72
C SER A 24 -22.76 16.64 -0.79
N PRO A 25 -22.16 17.55 -1.58
CA PRO A 25 -22.10 17.40 -3.03
C PRO A 25 -21.30 16.14 -3.39
N GLY A 26 -21.96 15.19 -4.05
CA GLY A 26 -21.32 14.01 -4.58
C GLY A 26 -20.25 14.39 -5.59
N MET A 27 -18.98 14.13 -5.26
CA MET A 27 -17.94 13.99 -6.28
C MET A 27 -18.27 12.72 -7.07
N GLU A 28 -18.96 12.92 -8.19
CA GLU A 28 -19.11 11.96 -9.25
C GLU A 28 -17.71 11.60 -9.76
N LEU A 29 -17.13 10.53 -9.20
CA LEU A 29 -15.96 9.87 -9.76
C LEU A 29 -16.33 9.47 -11.19
N THR A 30 -15.91 10.27 -12.16
CA THR A 30 -15.99 9.94 -13.58
C THR A 30 -15.26 8.61 -13.77
N LYS A 31 -16.02 7.49 -13.76
CA LYS A 31 -15.56 6.17 -14.15
C LYS A 31 -14.93 6.33 -15.52
N LYS A 32 -13.60 6.17 -15.59
CA LYS A 32 -12.85 6.24 -16.83
C LYS A 32 -13.48 5.20 -17.77
N ARG A 33 -14.13 5.66 -18.85
CA ARG A 33 -14.78 4.82 -19.86
C ARG A 33 -13.69 4.10 -20.63
N VAL A 34 -13.55 2.79 -20.42
CA VAL A 34 -12.47 1.98 -21.01
C VAL A 34 -13.06 0.71 -21.56
N THR A 35 -12.94 0.53 -22.87
CA THR A 35 -13.15 -0.78 -23.50
C THR A 35 -11.91 -1.64 -23.26
N THR A 36 -12.09 -2.86 -22.78
CA THR A 36 -11.00 -3.72 -22.30
C THR A 36 -11.14 -5.12 -22.89
N VAL A 37 -10.10 -5.68 -23.49
CA VAL A 37 -10.06 -7.12 -23.82
C VAL A 37 -9.81 -7.88 -22.53
N ILE A 38 -10.77 -8.67 -22.08
CA ILE A 38 -10.65 -9.50 -20.86
C ILE A 38 -9.80 -10.73 -21.16
N GLN A 39 -10.04 -11.38 -22.30
CA GLN A 39 -9.38 -12.61 -22.70
C GLN A 39 -9.26 -12.68 -24.23
N ASP A 40 -8.16 -13.23 -24.72
CA ASP A 40 -7.99 -13.67 -26.11
C ASP A 40 -7.02 -14.87 -26.17
N SER A 41 -7.37 -15.96 -25.50
CA SER A 41 -6.50 -17.12 -25.31
C SER A 41 -6.15 -17.83 -26.61
N HIS A 42 -6.99 -17.72 -27.63
CA HIS A 42 -6.78 -18.31 -28.96
C HIS A 42 -6.24 -17.30 -29.99
N SER A 43 -5.90 -16.07 -29.58
CA SER A 43 -5.39 -15.01 -30.46
C SER A 43 -6.31 -14.72 -31.66
N TYR A 44 -7.62 -14.70 -31.43
CA TYR A 44 -8.62 -14.36 -32.44
C TYR A 44 -8.59 -12.87 -32.80
N LEU A 45 -8.12 -12.00 -31.90
CA LEU A 45 -8.03 -10.57 -32.16
C LEU A 45 -6.64 -10.15 -32.72
N PRO A 46 -6.59 -9.12 -33.59
CA PRO A 46 -7.74 -8.50 -34.24
C PRO A 46 -8.35 -9.41 -35.31
N LEU A 47 -9.68 -9.32 -35.48
CA LEU A 47 -10.42 -10.09 -36.48
C LEU A 47 -10.04 -9.75 -37.93
N SER A 48 -9.28 -8.66 -38.15
CA SER A 48 -8.67 -8.33 -39.44
C SER A 48 -7.65 -9.38 -39.93
N LYS A 49 -7.15 -10.26 -39.05
CA LYS A 49 -6.25 -11.36 -39.45
C LYS A 49 -7.00 -12.52 -40.12
N PRO A 50 -8.06 -13.10 -39.51
CA PRO A 50 -8.78 -14.21 -40.13
C PRO A 50 -9.78 -13.80 -41.22
N LEU A 51 -10.32 -12.58 -41.18
CA LEU A 51 -11.35 -12.12 -42.13
C LEU A 51 -10.72 -11.59 -43.44
N LYS A 52 -11.19 -12.09 -44.57
CA LYS A 52 -10.85 -11.63 -45.92
C LYS A 52 -12.00 -10.83 -46.52
N ASP A 53 -11.73 -10.14 -47.63
CA ASP A 53 -12.79 -9.46 -48.38
C ASP A 53 -13.83 -10.48 -48.88
N GLY A 54 -15.11 -10.18 -48.67
CA GLY A 54 -16.24 -11.08 -48.96
C GLY A 54 -16.63 -12.05 -47.83
N ASP A 55 -15.82 -12.23 -46.78
CA ASP A 55 -16.17 -13.07 -45.64
C ASP A 55 -17.31 -12.45 -44.83
N ILE A 56 -18.19 -13.24 -44.20
CA ILE A 56 -19.29 -12.70 -43.40
C ILE A 56 -18.88 -12.59 -41.93
N LEU A 57 -18.99 -11.39 -41.35
CA LEU A 57 -18.91 -11.18 -39.90
C LEU A 57 -20.32 -11.11 -39.32
N LEU A 58 -20.69 -12.06 -38.47
CA LEU A 58 -22.00 -12.07 -37.82
C LEU A 58 -21.94 -11.35 -36.48
N LEU A 59 -22.77 -10.32 -36.29
CA LEU A 59 -22.99 -9.65 -35.01
C LEU A 59 -24.34 -10.11 -34.43
N LEU A 60 -24.28 -10.85 -33.32
CA LEU A 60 -25.44 -11.29 -32.55
C LEU A 60 -25.64 -10.38 -31.34
N THR A 61 -26.78 -9.68 -31.27
CA THR A 61 -27.08 -8.71 -30.20
C THR A 61 -28.39 -9.05 -29.47
N PRO A 62 -28.49 -8.79 -28.17
CA PRO A 62 -29.74 -9.04 -27.46
C PRO A 62 -30.77 -7.98 -27.84
N GLY A 63 -32.00 -8.41 -28.17
CA GLY A 63 -33.13 -7.51 -28.34
C GLY A 63 -33.62 -7.01 -26.99
N ILE A 64 -33.04 -5.90 -26.52
CA ILE A 64 -33.39 -5.23 -25.26
C ILE A 64 -33.99 -3.85 -25.52
N VAL A 65 -34.91 -3.44 -24.67
CA VAL A 65 -35.34 -2.04 -24.57
C VAL A 65 -34.54 -1.43 -23.41
N PRO A 66 -33.73 -0.39 -23.62
CA PRO A 66 -32.98 0.25 -22.53
C PRO A 66 -33.93 0.73 -21.43
N ASP A 67 -33.63 0.42 -20.17
CA ASP A 67 -34.45 0.84 -19.03
C ASP A 67 -34.27 2.35 -18.81
N VAL A 68 -35.33 3.13 -19.04
CA VAL A 68 -35.32 4.60 -18.96
C VAL A 68 -35.51 5.01 -17.49
N SER A 69 -34.48 4.84 -16.67
CA SER A 69 -34.57 5.16 -15.22
C SER A 69 -33.55 6.19 -14.71
N THR A 70 -32.99 7.06 -15.56
CA THR A 70 -32.26 8.28 -15.12
C THR A 70 -32.34 9.50 -16.05
N ALA A 71 -33.18 9.53 -17.09
CA ALA A 71 -33.39 10.74 -17.89
C ALA A 71 -34.87 11.12 -17.93
N LYS A 72 -35.18 12.36 -17.54
CA LYS A 72 -36.48 12.98 -17.76
C LYS A 72 -36.82 12.87 -19.25
N VAL A 73 -38.06 12.44 -19.48
CA VAL A 73 -38.68 12.08 -20.75
C VAL A 73 -38.65 13.24 -21.76
N ASP A 74 -38.33 12.92 -23.02
CA ASP A 74 -39.06 13.47 -24.16
C ASP A 74 -39.55 12.30 -25.02
N HIS A 75 -40.88 12.23 -25.16
CA HIS A 75 -41.57 11.32 -26.06
C HIS A 75 -41.38 11.80 -27.50
N GLU A 76 -40.99 10.88 -28.38
CA GLU A 76 -41.04 10.89 -29.86
C GLU A 76 -39.70 10.54 -30.52
N ALA A 77 -39.30 9.27 -30.41
CA ALA A 77 -38.46 8.60 -31.41
C ALA A 77 -38.64 7.08 -31.29
N PRO A 78 -38.60 6.32 -32.40
CA PRO A 78 -38.59 4.86 -32.33
C PRO A 78 -37.39 4.44 -31.47
N THR A 79 -37.58 3.49 -30.57
CA THR A 79 -36.52 2.87 -29.78
C THR A 79 -35.49 2.25 -30.73
N SER A 80 -34.47 3.04 -31.09
CA SER A 80 -33.34 2.64 -31.92
C SER A 80 -32.69 1.43 -31.28
N ASP A 81 -32.31 0.42 -32.07
CA ASP A 81 -31.51 -0.69 -31.57
C ASP A 81 -30.27 -0.13 -30.85
N PRO A 82 -30.10 -0.36 -29.54
CA PRO A 82 -28.99 0.21 -28.78
C PRO A 82 -27.62 -0.26 -29.27
N PHE A 83 -27.56 -1.33 -30.06
CA PHE A 83 -26.34 -1.87 -30.65
C PHE A 83 -26.12 -1.47 -32.11
N GLU A 84 -27.03 -0.70 -32.72
CA GLU A 84 -26.83 -0.12 -34.05
C GLU A 84 -25.47 0.61 -34.18
N PRO A 85 -25.01 1.39 -33.18
CA PRO A 85 -23.68 2.01 -33.23
C PRO A 85 -22.53 1.00 -33.35
N LEU A 86 -22.64 -0.16 -32.69
CA LEU A 86 -21.64 -1.23 -32.79
C LEU A 86 -21.62 -1.83 -34.20
N GLY A 87 -22.80 -2.15 -34.75
CA GLY A 87 -22.92 -2.66 -36.11
C GLY A 87 -22.33 -1.70 -37.14
N LYS A 88 -22.66 -0.40 -37.03
CA LYS A 88 -22.09 0.66 -37.89
C LYS A 88 -20.58 0.81 -37.73
N ALA A 89 -20.05 0.69 -36.51
CA ALA A 89 -18.63 0.80 -36.26
C ALA A 89 -17.86 -0.39 -36.84
N LEU A 90 -18.36 -1.62 -36.66
CA LEU A 90 -17.78 -2.82 -37.27
C LEU A 90 -17.82 -2.74 -38.81
N ALA A 91 -18.90 -2.20 -39.39
CA ALA A 91 -19.03 -2.05 -40.83
C ALA A 91 -18.00 -1.07 -41.46
N LYS A 92 -17.39 -0.19 -40.67
CA LYS A 92 -16.26 0.65 -41.12
C LYS A 92 -14.99 -0.16 -41.33
N HIS A 93 -14.82 -1.22 -40.54
CA HIS A 93 -13.65 -2.10 -40.58
C HIS A 93 -13.83 -3.27 -41.54
N HIS A 94 -15.06 -3.76 -41.69
CA HIS A 94 -15.38 -4.87 -42.56
C HIS A 94 -16.76 -4.69 -43.21
N PRO A 95 -16.89 -4.60 -44.55
CA PRO A 95 -18.14 -4.21 -45.20
C PRO A 95 -19.26 -5.26 -45.07
N TRP A 96 -18.93 -6.53 -44.84
CA TRP A 96 -19.88 -7.65 -44.81
C TRP A 96 -20.30 -8.03 -43.39
N VAL A 97 -20.76 -7.04 -42.61
CA VAL A 97 -21.33 -7.26 -41.27
C VAL A 97 -22.81 -7.61 -41.38
N ARG A 98 -23.19 -8.76 -40.82
CA ARG A 98 -24.59 -9.16 -40.68
C ARG A 98 -25.02 -9.00 -39.22
N HIS A 99 -25.84 -8.00 -38.94
CA HIS A 99 -26.37 -7.75 -37.61
C HIS A 99 -27.70 -8.47 -37.44
N VAL A 100 -27.75 -9.42 -36.49
CA VAL A 100 -28.93 -10.25 -36.21
C VAL A 100 -29.25 -10.19 -34.71
N PRO A 101 -30.45 -9.71 -34.31
CA PRO A 101 -30.83 -9.72 -32.91
C PRO A 101 -31.27 -11.12 -32.45
N TYR A 102 -30.94 -11.50 -31.22
CA TYR A 102 -31.49 -12.65 -30.53
C TYR A 102 -32.34 -12.18 -29.34
N LEU A 103 -33.39 -12.92 -29.02
CA LEU A 103 -34.24 -12.65 -27.85
C LEU A 103 -34.00 -13.73 -26.80
N PRO A 104 -33.57 -13.39 -25.57
CA PRO A 104 -33.26 -14.39 -24.55
C PRO A 104 -34.39 -15.42 -24.34
N ARG A 105 -35.65 -14.97 -24.41
CA ARG A 105 -36.84 -15.83 -24.27
C ARG A 105 -37.00 -16.89 -25.36
N TYR A 106 -36.53 -16.63 -26.58
CA TYR A 106 -36.63 -17.57 -27.71
C TYR A 106 -35.32 -18.31 -27.97
N GLY A 107 -34.23 -17.91 -27.31
CA GLY A 107 -32.91 -18.52 -27.44
C GLY A 107 -32.33 -18.44 -28.85
N ILE A 108 -31.33 -19.29 -29.11
CA ILE A 108 -30.70 -19.41 -30.42
C ILE A 108 -31.55 -20.33 -31.31
N THR A 109 -32.31 -19.73 -32.22
CA THR A 109 -33.20 -20.44 -33.15
C THR A 109 -32.47 -21.02 -34.37
N GLY A 110 -33.13 -21.88 -35.15
CA GLY A 110 -32.58 -22.44 -36.39
C GLY A 110 -32.15 -21.37 -37.41
N THR A 111 -32.81 -20.22 -37.46
CA THR A 111 -32.40 -19.08 -38.31
C THR A 111 -31.05 -18.50 -37.89
N HIS A 112 -30.80 -18.40 -36.57
CA HIS A 112 -29.49 -17.98 -36.07
C HIS A 112 -28.41 -18.99 -36.44
N VAL A 113 -28.70 -20.30 -36.33
CA VAL A 113 -27.77 -21.37 -36.73
C VAL A 113 -27.37 -21.26 -38.20
N VAL A 114 -28.32 -20.93 -39.10
CA VAL A 114 -28.02 -20.69 -40.52
C VAL A 114 -27.06 -19.50 -40.67
N HIS A 115 -27.28 -18.40 -39.95
CA HIS A 115 -26.38 -17.25 -40.00
C HIS A 115 -25.00 -17.54 -39.44
N ILE A 116 -24.91 -18.26 -38.31
CA ILE A 116 -23.63 -18.68 -37.69
C ILE A 116 -22.85 -19.55 -38.67
N ARG A 117 -23.52 -20.50 -39.33
CA ARG A 117 -22.88 -21.41 -40.31
C ARG A 117 -22.38 -20.72 -41.57
N LEU A 118 -22.94 -19.57 -41.95
CA LEU A 118 -22.50 -18.77 -43.08
C LEU A 118 -21.39 -17.77 -42.72
N ALA A 119 -21.20 -17.51 -41.42
CA ALA A 119 -20.22 -16.54 -40.95
C ALA A 119 -18.81 -17.16 -40.84
N THR A 120 -17.81 -16.34 -41.14
CA THR A 120 -16.38 -16.67 -40.93
C THR A 120 -15.97 -16.37 -39.49
N ALA A 121 -16.58 -15.34 -38.87
CA ALA A 121 -16.42 -15.03 -37.44
C ALA A 121 -17.75 -14.54 -36.85
N VAL A 122 -17.93 -14.74 -35.54
CA VAL A 122 -19.13 -14.35 -34.80
C VAL A 122 -18.76 -13.43 -33.64
N ILE A 123 -19.42 -12.29 -33.52
CA ILE A 123 -19.41 -11.43 -32.34
C ILE A 123 -20.73 -11.63 -31.61
N PHE A 124 -20.69 -12.00 -30.34
CA PHE A 124 -21.88 -12.23 -29.50
C PHE A 124 -21.90 -11.23 -28.35
N VAL A 125 -22.96 -10.41 -28.28
CA VAL A 125 -23.09 -9.37 -27.27
C VAL A 125 -23.85 -9.88 -26.04
N LEU A 126 -23.29 -9.64 -24.86
CA LEU A 126 -23.94 -9.84 -23.56
C LEU A 126 -24.26 -8.47 -22.98
N SER A 127 -25.52 -8.25 -22.61
CA SER A 127 -26.01 -6.95 -22.14
C SER A 127 -26.03 -6.81 -20.61
N GLY A 128 -26.01 -7.91 -19.86
CA GLY A 128 -26.11 -7.85 -18.41
C GLY A 128 -26.19 -9.24 -17.76
N PRO A 129 -26.21 -9.28 -16.41
CA PRO A 129 -26.35 -10.52 -15.64
C PRO A 129 -27.68 -11.23 -15.92
N PRO A 130 -27.79 -12.54 -15.59
CA PRO A 130 -29.01 -13.31 -15.80
C PRO A 130 -30.22 -12.68 -15.09
N VAL A 131 -31.33 -12.54 -15.82
CA VAL A 131 -32.60 -12.05 -15.28
C VAL A 131 -33.49 -13.24 -14.92
N HIS A 132 -34.09 -13.20 -13.73
CA HIS A 132 -34.95 -14.28 -13.23
C HIS A 132 -36.08 -14.59 -14.23
N GLY A 133 -36.24 -15.86 -14.60
CA GLY A 133 -37.29 -16.32 -15.52
C GLY A 133 -36.94 -16.22 -17.01
N GLN A 134 -35.71 -15.81 -17.35
CA GLN A 134 -35.18 -15.87 -18.72
C GLN A 134 -33.93 -16.77 -18.80
N PRO A 135 -33.70 -17.45 -19.93
CA PRO A 135 -32.42 -18.12 -20.18
C PRO A 135 -31.24 -17.15 -20.07
N SER A 136 -30.16 -17.58 -19.43
CA SER A 136 -28.93 -16.80 -19.32
C SER A 136 -28.35 -16.50 -20.70
N GLN A 137 -27.98 -15.24 -20.95
CA GLN A 137 -27.30 -14.84 -22.20
C GLN A 137 -25.95 -15.57 -22.36
N VAL A 138 -25.29 -15.90 -21.24
CA VAL A 138 -24.07 -16.73 -21.23
C VAL A 138 -24.35 -18.12 -21.78
N ALA A 139 -25.42 -18.77 -21.32
CA ALA A 139 -25.81 -20.09 -21.82
C ALA A 139 -26.17 -20.07 -23.34
N LEU A 140 -26.77 -18.96 -23.81
CA LEU A 140 -27.04 -18.78 -25.24
C LEU A 140 -25.75 -18.56 -26.06
N ALA A 141 -24.77 -17.86 -25.49
CA ALA A 141 -23.44 -17.73 -26.08
C ALA A 141 -22.71 -19.08 -26.15
N GLU A 142 -22.86 -19.95 -25.15
CA GLU A 142 -22.29 -21.32 -25.14
C GLU A 142 -22.94 -22.21 -26.21
N ILE A 143 -24.26 -22.12 -26.39
CA ILE A 143 -24.94 -22.79 -27.51
C ILE A 143 -24.38 -22.29 -28.84
N THR A 144 -24.18 -20.98 -28.99
CA THR A 144 -23.55 -20.40 -30.19
C THR A 144 -22.12 -20.94 -30.37
N ARG A 145 -21.34 -21.07 -29.29
CA ARG A 145 -19.98 -21.63 -29.32
C ARG A 145 -19.94 -23.05 -29.88
N GLY A 146 -20.90 -23.88 -29.48
CA GLY A 146 -21.06 -25.25 -29.98
C GLY A 146 -21.43 -25.33 -31.46
N VAL A 147 -21.99 -24.26 -32.04
CA VAL A 147 -22.31 -24.17 -33.47
C VAL A 147 -21.18 -23.54 -34.29
N CYS A 148 -20.30 -22.75 -33.66
CA CYS A 148 -19.17 -22.10 -34.34
C CYS A 148 -18.08 -23.09 -34.79
N ASP A 149 -18.04 -24.32 -34.28
CA ASP A 149 -16.96 -25.29 -34.52
C ASP A 149 -15.59 -24.64 -34.21
N ASP A 150 -14.69 -24.57 -35.19
CA ASP A 150 -13.37 -23.92 -35.07
C ASP A 150 -13.37 -22.40 -35.34
N ARG A 151 -14.52 -21.82 -35.69
CA ARG A 151 -14.61 -20.41 -36.07
C ARG A 151 -14.45 -19.49 -34.86
N PRO A 152 -13.81 -18.32 -35.02
CA PRO A 152 -13.72 -17.33 -33.97
C PRO A 152 -15.10 -16.90 -33.45
N GLN A 153 -15.30 -17.00 -32.14
CA GLN A 153 -16.40 -16.36 -31.43
C GLN A 153 -15.82 -15.36 -30.43
N VAL A 154 -16.22 -14.10 -30.56
CA VAL A 154 -15.80 -13.01 -29.68
C VAL A 154 -16.99 -12.55 -28.86
N ILE A 155 -16.87 -12.59 -27.53
CA ILE A 155 -17.90 -12.08 -26.62
C ILE A 155 -17.69 -10.58 -26.41
N VAL A 156 -18.74 -9.78 -26.53
CA VAL A 156 -18.75 -8.36 -26.13
C VAL A 156 -19.65 -8.20 -24.92
N ALA A 157 -19.06 -8.09 -23.73
CA ALA A 157 -19.77 -7.89 -22.47
C ALA A 157 -19.99 -6.39 -22.21
N CYS A 158 -21.26 -5.96 -22.16
CA CYS A 158 -21.65 -4.57 -21.89
C CYS A 158 -21.93 -4.27 -20.42
N CYS A 159 -21.47 -5.16 -19.53
CA CYS A 159 -21.55 -5.07 -18.09
C CYS A 159 -20.21 -5.51 -17.48
N ASP A 160 -20.06 -5.48 -16.16
CA ASP A 160 -18.89 -6.08 -15.51
C ASP A 160 -18.93 -7.61 -15.73
N ALA A 161 -17.91 -8.14 -16.39
CA ALA A 161 -17.85 -9.57 -16.71
C ALA A 161 -17.86 -10.47 -15.47
N ARG A 162 -17.44 -9.95 -14.31
CA ARG A 162 -17.51 -10.67 -13.03
C ARG A 162 -18.94 -10.95 -12.59
N GLU A 163 -19.91 -10.17 -13.07
CA GLU A 163 -21.33 -10.36 -12.80
C GLU A 163 -21.96 -11.45 -13.68
N LEU A 164 -21.24 -11.92 -14.72
CA LEU A 164 -21.71 -12.94 -15.66
C LEU A 164 -21.32 -14.37 -15.24
N GLY A 165 -20.55 -14.53 -14.16
CA GLY A 165 -19.94 -15.80 -13.76
C GLY A 165 -18.59 -16.04 -14.45
N PRO A 166 -18.01 -17.25 -14.33
CA PRO A 166 -16.67 -17.57 -14.85
C PRO A 166 -16.68 -17.80 -16.39
N ILE A 167 -17.10 -16.79 -17.15
CA ILE A 167 -17.26 -16.87 -18.61
C ILE A 167 -15.92 -17.04 -19.34
N GLU A 168 -14.80 -16.71 -18.69
CA GLU A 168 -13.45 -16.92 -19.17
C GLU A 168 -13.10 -18.40 -19.37
N GLU A 169 -13.79 -19.31 -18.67
CA GLU A 169 -13.62 -20.76 -18.84
C GLU A 169 -14.30 -21.26 -20.13
N SER A 170 -15.41 -20.63 -20.52
CA SER A 170 -16.23 -21.04 -21.67
C SER A 170 -15.83 -20.34 -22.98
N PHE A 171 -15.28 -19.12 -22.93
CA PHE A 171 -15.03 -18.31 -24.13
C PHE A 171 -13.59 -17.84 -24.27
N PRO A 172 -12.92 -18.16 -25.40
CA PRO A 172 -11.52 -17.82 -25.60
C PRO A 172 -11.27 -16.33 -25.91
N ALA A 173 -12.27 -15.58 -26.39
CA ALA A 173 -12.13 -14.15 -26.69
C ALA A 173 -13.28 -13.33 -26.09
N ILE A 174 -12.96 -12.37 -25.22
CA ILE A 174 -13.93 -11.55 -24.47
C ILE A 174 -13.46 -10.09 -24.45
N VAL A 175 -14.35 -9.17 -24.83
CA VAL A 175 -14.16 -7.73 -24.81
C VAL A 175 -15.24 -7.12 -23.92
N GLN A 176 -14.86 -6.33 -22.91
CA GLN A 176 -15.78 -5.62 -22.04
C GLN A 176 -15.89 -4.14 -22.44
N VAL A 177 -17.11 -3.62 -22.47
CA VAL A 177 -17.40 -2.19 -22.63
C VAL A 177 -18.06 -1.61 -21.39
N SER A 178 -17.75 -0.35 -21.09
CA SER A 178 -18.24 0.34 -19.89
C SER A 178 -19.72 0.74 -19.93
N SER A 179 -20.30 0.84 -21.13
CA SER A 179 -21.70 1.21 -21.32
C SER A 179 -22.17 0.91 -22.75
N PHE A 180 -23.47 1.11 -23.00
CA PHE A 180 -24.06 1.11 -24.35
C PHE A 180 -23.86 2.41 -25.13
N ALA A 181 -23.06 3.36 -24.61
CA ALA A 181 -22.83 4.62 -25.30
C ALA A 181 -22.19 4.37 -26.69
N PRO A 182 -22.61 5.10 -27.74
CA PRO A 182 -22.05 4.92 -29.09
C PRO A 182 -20.52 4.99 -29.15
N SER A 183 -19.89 5.82 -28.31
CA SER A 183 -18.43 5.93 -28.20
C SER A 183 -17.77 4.66 -27.67
N ASP A 184 -18.41 3.99 -26.71
CA ASP A 184 -17.88 2.79 -26.06
C ASP A 184 -18.03 1.59 -27.00
N LEU A 185 -19.18 1.50 -27.69
CA LEU A 185 -19.43 0.51 -28.73
C LEU A 185 -18.50 0.70 -29.95
N GLN A 186 -18.20 1.94 -30.33
CA GLN A 186 -17.22 2.21 -31.37
C GLN A 186 -15.81 1.80 -30.95
N ALA A 187 -15.41 2.11 -29.71
CA ALA A 187 -14.13 1.68 -29.18
C ALA A 187 -13.99 0.15 -29.15
N ALA A 188 -15.08 -0.59 -28.92
CA ALA A 188 -15.09 -2.05 -29.05
C ALA A 188 -14.83 -2.53 -30.47
N ALA A 189 -15.47 -1.93 -31.47
CA ALA A 189 -15.19 -2.27 -32.86
C ALA A 189 -13.71 -2.00 -33.22
N ASP A 190 -13.18 -0.86 -32.81
CA ASP A 190 -11.78 -0.47 -33.05
C ASP A 190 -10.79 -1.45 -32.39
N VAL A 191 -11.07 -1.88 -31.14
CA VAL A 191 -10.30 -2.90 -30.42
C VAL A 191 -10.38 -4.27 -31.11
N ILE A 192 -11.58 -4.68 -31.55
CA ILE A 192 -11.80 -5.95 -32.23
C ILE A 192 -11.04 -6.03 -33.56
N PHE A 193 -10.84 -4.90 -34.24
CA PHE A 193 -10.11 -4.81 -35.52
C PHE A 193 -8.66 -4.30 -35.43
N GLY A 194 -8.21 -3.89 -34.24
CA GLY A 194 -6.81 -3.57 -33.96
C GLY A 194 -6.40 -2.14 -34.31
N GLU A 195 -7.34 -1.22 -34.54
CA GLU A 195 -7.04 0.20 -34.77
C GLU A 195 -6.99 0.97 -33.45
N THR A 196 -5.80 1.16 -32.88
CA THR A 196 -5.59 2.24 -31.90
C THR A 196 -5.12 3.47 -32.66
N LYS A 197 -5.93 4.55 -32.67
CA LYS A 197 -5.60 5.80 -33.36
C LYS A 197 -4.18 6.27 -32.99
N LYS A 198 -3.34 6.43 -34.03
CA LYS A 198 -1.98 6.98 -33.98
C LYS A 198 -1.95 8.30 -33.21
N GLN A 199 -1.48 8.28 -31.97
CA GLN A 199 -0.94 9.48 -31.33
C GLN A 199 0.48 9.74 -31.88
N PRO A 200 0.89 11.01 -32.06
CA PRO A 200 2.22 11.36 -32.58
C PRO A 200 3.33 10.88 -31.62
N PRO A 201 4.57 10.72 -32.11
CA PRO A 201 5.60 9.96 -31.42
C PRO A 201 6.09 10.71 -30.19
N SER A 202 5.59 10.35 -29.02
CA SER A 202 6.28 10.61 -27.76
C SER A 202 7.10 9.39 -27.41
N THR A 203 8.41 9.57 -27.35
CA THR A 203 9.41 8.68 -26.78
C THR A 203 8.92 8.05 -25.47
N GLY A 204 8.50 6.78 -25.53
CA GLY A 204 8.06 5.97 -24.39
C GLY A 204 7.92 4.49 -24.79
N PRO A 205 8.18 3.51 -23.90
CA PRO A 205 8.41 2.13 -24.31
C PRO A 205 7.13 1.38 -24.71
N ASN A 206 7.33 0.43 -25.62
CA ASN A 206 6.40 -0.52 -26.23
C ASN A 206 5.19 -0.95 -25.35
N LEU A 207 3.98 -0.71 -25.85
CA LEU A 207 2.69 -0.99 -25.20
C LEU A 207 2.23 -2.47 -25.26
N GLN A 208 3.10 -3.42 -25.64
CA GLN A 208 2.78 -4.85 -25.77
C GLN A 208 2.56 -5.60 -24.43
N ASN A 209 2.30 -4.88 -23.33
CA ASN A 209 2.67 -5.37 -22.02
C ASN A 209 1.59 -5.18 -20.94
N LEU A 210 0.36 -4.84 -21.33
CA LEU A 210 -0.77 -4.56 -20.43
C LEU A 210 -1.97 -5.42 -20.81
N ILE A 211 -1.94 -6.69 -20.40
CA ILE A 211 -3.01 -7.54 -19.82
C ILE A 211 -2.42 -8.96 -19.84
N LEU A 212 -1.51 -9.22 -18.90
CA LEU A 212 -1.08 -10.58 -18.56
C LEU A 212 -1.64 -10.85 -17.17
N ALA A 213 -2.21 -12.04 -16.97
CA ALA A 213 -2.33 -12.62 -15.64
C ALA A 213 -1.00 -12.37 -14.87
N PRO A 214 -0.99 -12.19 -13.54
CA PRO A 214 0.24 -11.84 -12.82
C PRO A 214 1.36 -12.83 -13.20
N ASN A 215 2.30 -12.39 -14.03
CA ASN A 215 3.38 -13.26 -14.46
C ASN A 215 4.21 -13.61 -13.22
N ALA A 216 4.68 -14.85 -13.14
CA ALA A 216 5.78 -15.15 -12.25
C ALA A 216 7.04 -14.50 -12.83
N TRP A 217 7.52 -13.43 -12.19
CA TRP A 217 8.75 -12.75 -12.62
C TRP A 217 9.98 -13.39 -12.00
N THR A 218 11.04 -13.53 -12.80
CA THR A 218 12.36 -13.90 -12.30
C THR A 218 12.87 -12.80 -11.39
N VAL A 219 13.24 -13.20 -10.16
CA VAL A 219 13.82 -12.31 -9.16
C VAL A 219 15.31 -12.64 -9.05
N ASP A 220 16.14 -11.63 -9.32
CA ASP A 220 17.59 -11.73 -9.19
C ASP A 220 18.08 -11.04 -7.92
N VAL A 221 19.27 -11.44 -7.45
CA VAL A 221 19.99 -10.69 -6.42
C VAL A 221 20.48 -9.38 -7.03
N TRP A 222 20.24 -8.29 -6.31
CA TRP A 222 20.72 -6.96 -6.67
C TRP A 222 22.25 -6.91 -6.62
N ASN A 223 22.85 -6.26 -7.60
CA ASN A 223 24.30 -6.08 -7.73
C ASN A 223 24.60 -4.59 -7.80
N GLY A 224 25.33 -4.07 -6.81
CA GLY A 224 25.62 -2.64 -6.70
C GLY A 224 26.17 -1.98 -7.97
N PRO A 225 27.30 -2.45 -8.51
CA PRO A 225 27.88 -1.88 -9.74
C PRO A 225 26.94 -1.84 -10.94
N ARG A 226 26.02 -2.81 -11.06
CA ARG A 226 25.08 -2.92 -12.18
C ARG A 226 23.77 -2.17 -11.94
N ASP A 227 23.25 -2.20 -10.72
CA ASP A 227 21.85 -1.92 -10.42
C ASP A 227 21.63 -0.62 -9.67
N MET A 228 22.69 0.04 -9.18
CA MET A 228 22.60 1.22 -8.31
C MET A 228 21.77 2.35 -8.94
N ASP A 229 22.17 2.81 -10.12
CA ASP A 229 21.58 4.00 -10.73
C ASP A 229 20.11 3.77 -11.12
N ALA A 230 19.80 2.59 -11.65
CA ALA A 230 18.43 2.21 -11.98
C ALA A 230 17.54 2.02 -10.73
N SER A 231 18.12 1.56 -9.61
CA SER A 231 17.39 1.43 -8.35
C SER A 231 17.12 2.80 -7.73
N TYR A 232 18.08 3.72 -7.82
CA TYR A 232 17.93 5.10 -7.37
C TYR A 232 16.89 5.86 -8.20
N GLU A 233 16.93 5.74 -9.54
CA GLU A 233 15.91 6.31 -10.42
C GLU A 233 14.52 5.77 -10.06
N LEU A 234 14.40 4.46 -9.84
CA LEU A 234 13.15 3.84 -9.48
C LEU A 234 12.63 4.31 -8.11
N TRP A 235 13.52 4.52 -7.14
CA TRP A 235 13.19 5.09 -5.84
C TRP A 235 12.54 6.47 -6.00
N CYS A 236 13.21 7.38 -6.72
CA CYS A 236 12.72 8.74 -6.95
C CYS A 236 11.39 8.76 -7.72
N GLN A 237 11.17 7.81 -8.64
CA GLN A 237 9.88 7.67 -9.35
C GLN A 237 8.74 7.15 -8.48
N CYS A 238 9.04 6.39 -7.42
CA CYS A 238 8.03 5.72 -6.62
C CYS A 238 7.66 6.45 -5.34
N PHE A 239 8.56 7.27 -4.80
CA PHE A 239 8.33 8.01 -3.56
C PHE A 239 8.23 9.52 -3.79
N PRO A 240 7.45 10.24 -2.95
CA PRO A 240 7.45 11.70 -2.93
C PRO A 240 8.84 12.30 -2.68
N GLU A 241 9.05 13.53 -3.16
CA GLU A 241 10.33 14.25 -3.05
C GLU A 241 10.88 14.33 -1.62
N LYS A 242 10.01 14.41 -0.60
CA LYS A 242 10.44 14.43 0.80
C LYS A 242 11.20 13.18 1.25
N PHE A 243 11.07 12.07 0.53
CA PHE A 243 11.80 10.83 0.76
C PHE A 243 12.91 10.59 -0.28
N HIS A 244 13.22 11.59 -1.12
CA HIS A 244 14.39 11.51 -2.00
C HIS A 244 15.63 11.84 -1.19
N MET A 245 16.72 11.15 -1.49
CA MET A 245 18.03 11.37 -0.87
C MET A 245 19.07 11.47 -1.99
N SER A 246 20.30 11.88 -1.69
CA SER A 246 21.34 11.87 -2.73
C SER A 246 21.64 10.44 -3.19
N ARG A 247 22.06 10.26 -4.45
CA ARG A 247 22.48 8.95 -4.96
C ARG A 247 23.57 8.32 -4.10
N PHE A 248 24.52 9.13 -3.61
CA PHE A 248 25.60 8.66 -2.74
C PHE A 248 25.07 8.12 -1.41
N LEU A 249 24.17 8.84 -0.75
CA LEU A 249 23.55 8.39 0.51
C LEU A 249 22.69 7.14 0.31
N PHE A 250 21.93 7.08 -0.78
CA PHE A 250 21.19 5.88 -1.15
C PHE A 250 22.12 4.68 -1.32
N GLN A 251 23.25 4.86 -2.02
CA GLN A 251 24.26 3.83 -2.19
C GLN A 251 24.85 3.34 -0.86
N SER A 252 25.22 4.24 0.05
CA SER A 252 25.82 3.87 1.33
C SER A 252 24.85 3.10 2.24
N LEU A 253 23.55 3.36 2.14
CA LEU A 253 22.52 2.63 2.90
C LEU A 253 22.26 1.22 2.33
N LEU A 254 22.45 1.02 1.03
CA LEU A 254 22.29 -0.29 0.38
C LEU A 254 23.55 -1.14 0.42
N GLN A 255 24.74 -0.54 0.32
CA GLN A 255 26.02 -1.23 0.34
C GLN A 255 26.60 -1.23 1.75
N ARG A 256 26.24 -2.23 2.55
CA ARG A 256 26.76 -2.41 3.90
C ARG A 256 27.36 -3.79 4.08
N ASP A 257 28.33 -3.86 4.99
CA ASP A 257 28.89 -5.12 5.45
C ASP A 257 27.87 -5.90 6.30
N GLY A 258 28.00 -7.21 6.31
CA GLY A 258 27.09 -8.11 7.03
C GLY A 258 25.93 -8.63 6.17
N TYR A 259 24.80 -8.93 6.80
CA TYR A 259 23.70 -9.67 6.17
C TYR A 259 22.71 -8.75 5.46
N VAL A 260 23.15 -8.16 4.34
CA VAL A 260 22.32 -7.38 3.42
C VAL A 260 22.14 -8.15 2.11
N ARG A 261 20.89 -8.28 1.63
CA ARG A 261 20.62 -9.02 0.37
C ARG A 261 19.39 -8.53 -0.38
N HIS A 262 19.57 -7.50 -1.19
CA HIS A 262 18.50 -6.89 -1.96
C HIS A 262 18.13 -7.69 -3.23
N TYR A 263 16.94 -7.42 -3.75
CA TYR A 263 16.38 -8.15 -4.89
C TYR A 263 15.81 -7.22 -5.95
N VAL A 264 15.84 -7.66 -7.20
CA VAL A 264 15.37 -6.90 -8.34
C VAL A 264 14.65 -7.78 -9.34
N VAL A 265 13.75 -7.16 -10.10
CA VAL A 265 13.11 -7.74 -11.28
C VAL A 265 13.45 -6.86 -12.47
N ARG A 266 13.86 -7.49 -13.57
CA ARG A 266 14.13 -6.84 -14.85
C ARG A 266 13.13 -7.25 -15.90
N GLU A 267 12.98 -6.41 -16.90
CA GLU A 267 12.24 -6.77 -18.11
C GLU A 267 13.01 -7.88 -18.87
N PRO A 268 12.36 -9.00 -19.22
CA PRO A 268 13.00 -10.06 -19.98
C PRO A 268 13.62 -9.55 -21.27
N GLY A 269 14.86 -9.96 -21.54
CA GLY A 269 15.59 -9.56 -22.76
C GLY A 269 16.16 -8.14 -22.73
N THR A 270 15.93 -7.36 -21.67
CA THR A 270 16.56 -6.05 -21.48
C THR A 270 17.25 -5.95 -20.12
N SER A 271 18.03 -4.88 -19.91
CA SER A 271 18.61 -4.57 -18.60
C SER A 271 17.75 -3.63 -17.77
N GLN A 272 16.53 -3.31 -18.23
CA GLN A 272 15.68 -2.34 -17.54
C GLN A 272 15.17 -2.90 -16.23
N LEU A 273 15.46 -2.20 -15.13
CA LEU A 273 14.96 -2.52 -13.81
C LEU A 273 13.49 -2.09 -13.68
N LEU A 274 12.62 -3.05 -13.35
CA LEU A 274 11.17 -2.87 -13.21
C LEU A 274 10.70 -2.88 -11.76
N GLY A 275 11.42 -3.57 -10.87
CA GLY A 275 11.11 -3.60 -9.45
C GLY A 275 12.35 -3.82 -8.60
N PHE A 276 12.33 -3.29 -7.38
CA PHE A 276 13.42 -3.34 -6.42
C PHE A 276 12.85 -3.61 -5.02
N CYS A 277 13.54 -4.47 -4.26
CA CYS A 277 13.23 -4.79 -2.87
C CYS A 277 14.50 -4.70 -2.02
N ALA A 278 14.54 -3.73 -1.11
CA ALA A 278 15.59 -3.60 -0.10
C ALA A 278 15.24 -4.48 1.11
N THR A 279 16.25 -5.13 1.67
CA THR A 279 16.12 -6.06 2.80
C THR A 279 17.39 -6.04 3.64
N TYR A 280 17.22 -6.28 4.94
CA TYR A 280 18.30 -6.34 5.92
C TYR A 280 18.01 -7.44 6.94
N THR A 281 19.04 -7.96 7.60
CA THR A 281 18.84 -8.70 8.86
C THR A 281 19.69 -8.09 9.96
N THR A 282 19.10 -7.89 11.13
CA THR A 282 19.72 -7.19 12.26
C THR A 282 19.53 -8.00 13.53
N TYR A 283 20.49 -7.95 14.45
CA TYR A 283 20.37 -8.61 15.75
C TYR A 283 19.25 -8.02 16.59
N ALA A 284 18.56 -8.89 17.34
CA ALA A 284 17.46 -8.47 18.20
C ALA A 284 17.95 -7.65 19.40
N GLY A 285 19.15 -7.95 19.92
CA GLY A 285 19.78 -7.24 21.04
C GLY A 285 21.17 -7.78 21.39
N ALA A 286 21.77 -7.24 22.45
CA ALA A 286 23.18 -7.42 22.85
C ALA A 286 23.70 -8.86 22.90
N GLU A 287 22.89 -9.79 23.42
CA GLU A 287 23.26 -11.20 23.64
C GLU A 287 22.36 -12.14 22.81
N ASP A 288 21.60 -11.59 21.87
CA ASP A 288 20.59 -12.35 21.16
C ASP A 288 21.12 -12.89 19.84
N GLU A 289 21.23 -14.21 19.71
CA GLU A 289 21.53 -14.86 18.42
C GLU A 289 20.36 -14.72 17.43
N ARG A 290 19.19 -14.28 17.90
CA ARG A 290 18.01 -14.09 17.05
C ARG A 290 18.14 -12.82 16.21
N LEU A 291 17.72 -12.94 14.96
CA LEU A 291 17.73 -11.89 13.95
C LEU A 291 16.31 -11.45 13.59
N VAL A 292 16.15 -10.18 13.29
CA VAL A 292 14.96 -9.65 12.62
C VAL A 292 15.23 -9.53 11.13
N GLY A 293 14.34 -10.08 10.31
CA GLY A 293 14.36 -9.92 8.86
C GLY A 293 13.53 -8.72 8.42
N SER A 294 14.17 -7.71 7.85
CA SER A 294 13.52 -6.47 7.43
C SER A 294 13.26 -6.48 5.92
N MET A 295 12.03 -6.16 5.50
CA MET A 295 11.70 -5.73 4.14
C MET A 295 11.60 -4.21 4.14
N ALA A 296 12.75 -3.55 4.01
CA ALA A 296 12.88 -2.10 4.21
C ALA A 296 12.12 -1.26 3.18
N ALA A 297 12.10 -1.71 1.93
CA ALA A 297 11.34 -1.06 0.87
C ALA A 297 11.02 -2.06 -0.24
N LEU A 298 9.84 -1.93 -0.84
CA LEU A 298 9.45 -2.66 -2.04
C LEU A 298 8.79 -1.69 -3.02
N VAL A 299 9.41 -1.52 -4.19
CA VAL A 299 8.95 -0.60 -5.22
C VAL A 299 8.86 -1.28 -6.58
N VAL A 300 7.87 -0.86 -7.35
CA VAL A 300 7.63 -1.32 -8.72
C VAL A 300 7.37 -0.10 -9.60
N ARG A 301 8.04 -0.08 -10.76
CA ARG A 301 7.95 0.99 -11.75
C ARG A 301 6.49 1.31 -12.04
N PRO A 302 6.04 2.58 -11.93
CA PRO A 302 4.62 2.92 -12.00
C PRO A 302 3.88 2.32 -13.21
N ALA A 303 4.48 2.40 -14.39
CA ALA A 303 3.91 1.87 -15.64
C ALA A 303 3.78 0.33 -15.68
N TYR A 304 4.50 -0.39 -14.81
CA TYR A 304 4.56 -1.86 -14.75
C TYR A 304 3.88 -2.44 -13.50
N ARG A 305 3.18 -1.62 -12.71
CA ARG A 305 2.39 -2.09 -11.56
C ARG A 305 1.23 -2.98 -12.00
N LYS A 306 0.70 -3.77 -11.05
CA LYS A 306 -0.38 -4.75 -11.24
C LYS A 306 -0.06 -5.92 -12.22
N ARG A 307 1.22 -6.18 -12.50
CA ARG A 307 1.67 -7.28 -13.38
C ARG A 307 2.31 -8.47 -12.66
N GLY A 308 2.21 -8.55 -11.33
CA GLY A 308 2.82 -9.62 -10.53
C GLY A 308 4.24 -9.33 -10.02
N ILE A 309 4.94 -8.31 -10.52
CA ILE A 309 6.33 -7.96 -10.13
C ILE A 309 6.50 -7.84 -8.61
N GLY A 310 5.66 -7.00 -7.97
CA GLY A 310 5.73 -6.80 -6.53
C GLY A 310 5.43 -8.07 -5.73
N LEU A 311 4.57 -8.95 -6.25
CA LEU A 311 4.27 -10.24 -5.61
C LEU A 311 5.47 -11.19 -5.72
N SER A 312 6.13 -11.25 -6.88
CA SER A 312 7.35 -12.04 -7.07
C SER A 312 8.47 -11.57 -6.15
N LEU A 313 8.74 -10.27 -6.09
CA LEU A 313 9.75 -9.68 -5.20
C LEU A 313 9.44 -9.99 -3.73
N HIS A 314 8.21 -9.72 -3.29
CA HIS A 314 7.79 -9.96 -1.92
C HIS A 314 7.93 -11.43 -1.52
N ASN A 315 7.39 -12.35 -2.33
CA ASN A 315 7.43 -13.78 -2.01
C ASN A 315 8.87 -14.31 -1.99
N HIS A 316 9.71 -13.83 -2.91
CA HIS A 316 11.13 -14.19 -2.93
C HIS A 316 11.84 -13.66 -1.68
N ALA A 317 11.73 -12.36 -1.41
CA ALA A 317 12.38 -11.73 -0.25
C ALA A 317 11.95 -12.38 1.07
N LEU A 318 10.65 -12.58 1.27
CA LEU A 318 10.11 -13.21 2.48
C LEU A 318 10.66 -14.63 2.65
N LYS A 319 10.64 -15.44 1.58
CA LYS A 319 11.19 -16.80 1.58
C LYS A 319 12.69 -16.83 1.93
N GLN A 320 13.46 -15.86 1.46
CA GLN A 320 14.89 -15.80 1.75
C GLN A 320 15.16 -15.36 3.18
N LEU A 321 14.45 -14.34 3.67
CA LEU A 321 14.56 -13.90 5.07
C LEU A 321 14.22 -15.03 6.04
N THR A 322 13.11 -15.75 5.82
CA THR A 322 12.71 -16.89 6.64
C THR A 322 13.72 -18.05 6.61
N LYS A 323 14.50 -18.19 5.53
CA LYS A 323 15.55 -19.22 5.42
C LYS A 323 16.85 -18.83 6.11
N THR A 324 17.06 -17.55 6.40
CA THR A 324 18.27 -17.10 7.09
C THR A 324 18.24 -17.60 8.54
N ARG A 325 19.28 -18.36 8.92
CA ARG A 325 19.41 -18.90 10.27
C ARG A 325 19.37 -17.78 11.30
N GLY A 326 18.60 -17.98 12.37
CA GLY A 326 18.43 -17.02 13.45
C GLY A 326 17.28 -16.04 13.23
N VAL A 327 16.77 -15.88 12.00
CA VAL A 327 15.61 -15.01 11.76
C VAL A 327 14.36 -15.62 12.39
N TRP A 328 13.77 -14.89 13.34
CA TRP A 328 12.58 -15.34 14.10
C TRP A 328 11.34 -14.49 13.84
N ARG A 329 11.55 -13.25 13.38
CA ARG A 329 10.50 -12.27 13.12
C ARG A 329 10.85 -11.43 11.91
N LEU A 330 9.81 -10.99 11.19
CA LEU A 330 9.88 -10.16 10.02
C LEU A 330 9.25 -8.78 10.27
N GLN A 331 9.80 -7.75 9.62
CA GLN A 331 9.33 -6.36 9.69
C GLN A 331 9.07 -5.84 8.27
N LEU A 332 7.98 -5.07 8.08
CA LEU A 332 7.90 -4.13 6.95
C LEU A 332 8.50 -2.80 7.38
N GLY A 333 9.42 -2.27 6.58
CA GLY A 333 10.39 -1.28 7.07
C GLY A 333 11.63 -1.99 7.61
N SER A 334 12.47 -1.25 8.32
CA SER A 334 13.70 -1.78 8.92
C SER A 334 14.04 -1.12 10.24
N THR A 335 14.78 -1.85 11.08
CA THR A 335 15.35 -1.29 12.31
C THR A 335 16.49 -0.34 12.01
N PHE A 336 17.59 -0.87 11.45
CA PHE A 336 18.77 -0.14 10.97
C PHE A 336 19.49 -0.93 9.86
N PRO A 337 20.00 -0.28 8.79
CA PRO A 337 19.72 1.12 8.43
C PRO A 337 18.22 1.31 8.17
N ARG A 338 17.71 2.51 8.44
CA ARG A 338 16.26 2.77 8.42
C ARG A 338 15.88 3.67 7.26
N LEU A 339 15.49 3.04 6.16
CA LEU A 339 14.85 3.75 5.04
C LEU A 339 13.45 4.19 5.47
N PHE A 340 12.63 3.25 5.93
CA PHE A 340 11.34 3.54 6.54
C PHE A 340 11.24 2.75 7.84
N TYR A 341 10.67 3.36 8.87
CA TYR A 341 10.40 2.64 10.11
C TYR A 341 9.38 1.53 9.92
N GLY A 342 8.35 1.82 9.12
CA GLY A 342 7.22 0.95 8.87
C GLY A 342 6.59 1.23 7.52
N LEU A 343 5.36 0.74 7.31
CA LEU A 343 4.57 1.11 6.14
C LEU A 343 4.08 2.56 6.31
N PRO A 344 4.43 3.51 5.41
CA PRO A 344 3.94 4.88 5.52
C PRO A 344 2.41 4.92 5.61
N MET A 345 1.88 5.76 6.49
CA MET A 345 0.44 5.97 6.62
C MET A 345 -0.16 6.45 5.31
N ASP A 346 -1.42 6.09 5.07
CA ASP A 346 -2.18 6.43 3.85
C ASP A 346 -1.55 5.83 2.57
N SER A 347 -0.68 4.82 2.72
CA SER A 347 -0.07 4.14 1.59
C SER A 347 -1.12 3.36 0.80
N PRO A 348 -1.18 3.49 -0.53
CA PRO A 348 -2.08 2.69 -1.37
C PRO A 348 -1.73 1.19 -1.35
N ALA A 349 -0.61 0.81 -0.72
CA ALA A 349 -0.17 -0.56 -0.57
C ALA A 349 -0.70 -1.25 0.71
N GLU A 350 -1.40 -0.55 1.62
CA GLU A 350 -1.93 -1.14 2.86
C GLU A 350 -2.76 -2.41 2.60
N ASP A 351 -3.79 -2.32 1.76
CA ASP A 351 -4.61 -3.47 1.38
C ASP A 351 -3.81 -4.57 0.67
N TRP A 352 -2.75 -4.18 -0.04
CA TRP A 352 -1.88 -5.13 -0.74
C TRP A 352 -1.08 -5.97 0.25
N PHE A 353 -0.52 -5.36 1.29
CA PHE A 353 0.17 -6.08 2.36
C PHE A 353 -0.81 -6.83 3.28
N ARG A 354 -1.98 -6.26 3.59
CA ARG A 354 -3.03 -6.92 4.40
C ARG A 354 -3.44 -8.27 3.79
N ARG A 355 -3.69 -8.31 2.47
CA ARG A 355 -4.00 -9.56 1.72
C ARG A 355 -2.85 -10.59 1.69
N ARG A 356 -1.68 -10.25 2.23
CA ARG A 356 -0.47 -11.11 2.29
C ARG A 356 -0.09 -11.46 3.73
N ASN A 357 -1.04 -11.34 4.66
CA ASN A 357 -0.92 -11.69 6.07
C ASN A 357 0.09 -10.83 6.83
N TRP A 358 0.21 -9.56 6.46
CA TRP A 358 0.85 -8.57 7.31
C TRP A 358 -0.20 -7.93 8.23
N SER A 359 0.15 -7.78 9.51
CA SER A 359 -0.73 -7.14 10.49
C SER A 359 -0.66 -5.62 10.33
N ILE A 360 -1.62 -5.05 9.59
CA ILE A 360 -1.66 -3.60 9.29
C ILE A 360 -2.28 -2.79 10.43
N ASP A 361 -3.00 -3.43 11.36
CA ASP A 361 -3.64 -2.79 12.52
C ASP A 361 -2.65 -2.46 13.65
N ALA A 362 -1.41 -2.19 13.27
CA ALA A 362 -0.32 -1.90 14.16
C ALA A 362 -0.35 -0.46 14.70
N GLN A 363 0.37 -0.27 15.81
CA GLN A 363 0.60 1.03 16.42
C GLN A 363 1.27 2.00 15.43
N GLU A 364 0.87 3.26 15.53
CA GLU A 364 1.49 4.34 14.77
C GLU A 364 2.84 4.74 15.39
N ALA A 365 3.83 4.93 14.53
CA ALA A 365 5.08 5.59 14.85
C ALA A 365 5.23 6.86 13.99
N THR A 366 5.73 7.93 14.60
CA THR A 366 5.85 9.24 13.97
C THR A 366 7.29 9.73 14.02
N ASP A 367 7.77 10.20 12.88
CA ASP A 367 8.97 11.02 12.79
C ASP A 367 8.58 12.48 13.02
N TRP A 368 9.32 13.16 13.89
CA TRP A 368 9.04 14.53 14.31
C TRP A 368 10.15 15.49 13.89
N LEU A 369 9.77 16.74 13.59
CA LEU A 369 10.69 17.85 13.33
C LEU A 369 10.36 19.01 14.27
N LEU A 370 11.37 19.58 14.91
CA LEU A 370 11.27 20.73 15.78
C LEU A 370 12.25 21.81 15.33
N LYS A 371 11.79 23.06 15.22
CA LYS A 371 12.67 24.22 15.18
C LYS A 371 12.98 24.65 16.61
N PHE A 372 14.23 24.93 16.93
CA PHE A 372 14.62 25.29 18.30
C PHE A 372 13.89 26.52 18.83
N ASP A 373 13.60 27.51 17.97
CA ASP A 373 12.80 28.70 18.32
C ASP A 373 11.36 28.36 18.78
N ASN A 374 10.84 27.18 18.44
CA ASN A 374 9.52 26.72 18.85
C ASN A 374 9.57 25.90 20.15
N TRP A 375 10.77 25.52 20.62
CA TRP A 375 10.91 24.76 21.86
C TRP A 375 10.50 25.65 23.04
N PRO A 376 9.51 25.24 23.85
CA PRO A 376 9.07 26.04 25.00
C PRO A 376 10.23 26.12 26.01
N THR A 377 10.97 27.24 25.97
CA THR A 377 12.14 27.45 26.81
C THR A 377 11.71 27.82 28.23
N THR A 378 11.05 26.91 28.94
CA THR A 378 10.76 27.03 30.38
C THR A 378 9.93 25.85 30.86
N GLY A 379 10.61 24.82 31.35
CA GLY A 379 10.08 23.94 32.39
C GLY A 379 11.13 23.87 33.48
N LEU A 380 10.80 24.25 34.72
CA LEU A 380 11.64 23.90 35.86
C LEU A 380 11.78 22.37 35.84
N LEU A 381 12.97 21.88 35.53
CA LEU A 381 13.25 20.45 35.68
C LEU A 381 12.97 20.08 37.13
N PRO A 382 12.36 18.91 37.41
CA PRO A 382 12.21 18.42 38.76
C PRO A 382 13.56 18.49 39.49
N SER A 383 13.56 19.02 40.70
CA SER A 383 14.75 19.04 41.54
C SER A 383 15.35 17.63 41.62
N GLY A 384 16.65 17.52 41.36
CA GLY A 384 17.37 16.27 41.50
C GLY A 384 17.59 15.45 40.22
N LEU A 385 17.13 15.92 39.05
CA LEU A 385 17.53 15.36 37.76
C LEU A 385 18.61 16.22 37.10
N VAL A 386 19.65 15.56 36.56
CA VAL A 386 20.73 16.22 35.81
C VAL A 386 20.83 15.59 34.43
N PHE A 387 20.86 16.42 33.38
CA PHE A 387 21.01 15.97 32.00
C PHE A 387 22.30 16.55 31.41
N ARG A 388 23.10 15.70 30.78
CA ARG A 388 24.37 16.10 30.15
C ARG A 388 24.87 15.06 29.15
N PRO A 389 25.87 15.41 28.31
CA PRO A 389 26.61 14.43 27.54
C PRO A 389 27.22 13.34 28.41
N CYS A 390 27.25 12.12 27.87
CA CYS A 390 27.86 10.94 28.47
C CYS A 390 29.37 11.10 28.56
N GLU A 391 29.95 10.74 29.70
CA GLU A 391 31.39 10.64 29.85
C GLU A 391 31.87 9.23 29.47
N PHE A 392 33.16 9.09 29.13
CA PHE A 392 33.73 7.83 28.66
C PHE A 392 33.59 6.68 29.67
N HIS A 393 33.73 6.96 30.97
CA HIS A 393 33.62 5.94 32.02
C HIS A 393 32.17 5.49 32.28
N GLU A 394 31.19 6.19 31.70
CA GLU A 394 29.76 5.90 31.87
C GLU A 394 29.19 5.05 30.73
N PHE A 395 29.95 4.88 29.66
CA PHE A 395 29.48 4.22 28.44
C PHE A 395 28.97 2.80 28.69
N ASP A 396 29.69 2.00 29.48
CA ASP A 396 29.26 0.63 29.81
C ASP A 396 27.95 0.62 30.63
N MET A 397 27.72 1.63 31.47
CA MET A 397 26.48 1.78 32.23
C MET A 397 25.31 2.16 31.30
N VAL A 398 25.56 2.99 30.28
CA VAL A 398 24.57 3.29 29.24
C VAL A 398 24.22 2.03 28.44
N LEU A 399 25.22 1.25 28.02
CA LEU A 399 24.99 -0.01 27.31
C LEU A 399 24.17 -1.00 28.13
N ALA A 400 24.44 -1.12 29.42
CA ALA A 400 23.67 -1.96 30.34
C ALA A 400 22.20 -1.50 30.44
N LEU A 401 21.96 -0.20 30.61
CA LEU A 401 20.62 0.38 30.65
C LEU A 401 19.86 0.12 29.33
N VAL A 402 20.45 0.47 28.20
CA VAL A 402 19.83 0.32 26.88
C VAL A 402 19.57 -1.15 26.58
N GLY A 403 20.50 -2.05 26.89
CA GLY A 403 20.32 -3.49 26.71
C GLY A 403 19.12 -4.03 27.51
N ALA A 404 19.03 -3.67 28.80
CA ALA A 404 17.94 -4.10 29.68
C ALA A 404 16.58 -3.57 29.23
N GLU A 405 16.47 -2.25 28.97
CA GLU A 405 15.20 -1.62 28.59
C GLU A 405 14.75 -1.99 27.18
N SER A 406 15.68 -2.14 26.24
CA SER A 406 15.35 -2.55 24.87
C SER A 406 14.80 -3.97 24.85
N LYS A 407 15.37 -4.89 25.64
CA LYS A 407 14.83 -6.24 25.84
C LYS A 407 13.45 -6.21 26.48
N ARG A 408 13.28 -5.43 27.54
CA ARG A 408 12.00 -5.29 28.26
C ARG A 408 10.88 -4.76 27.35
N ARG A 409 11.18 -3.77 26.52
CA ARG A 409 10.20 -3.10 25.64
C ARG A 409 10.12 -3.72 24.24
N ASN A 410 10.90 -4.77 23.97
CA ASN A 410 11.02 -5.39 22.65
C ASN A 410 11.41 -4.36 21.56
N ASN A 411 12.28 -3.41 21.90
CA ASN A 411 12.87 -2.45 20.95
C ASN A 411 14.11 -3.07 20.29
N VAL A 412 14.01 -3.37 19.01
CA VAL A 412 15.08 -4.09 18.29
C VAL A 412 16.12 -3.13 17.72
N GLY A 413 17.41 -3.51 17.83
CA GLY A 413 18.54 -2.83 17.21
C GLY A 413 19.03 -1.58 17.93
N TRP A 414 18.40 -1.19 19.05
CA TRP A 414 18.80 -0.02 19.83
C TRP A 414 20.17 -0.20 20.47
N TYR A 415 20.42 -1.35 21.11
CA TYR A 415 21.71 -1.66 21.70
C TYR A 415 22.86 -1.49 20.70
N ASP A 416 22.70 -2.05 19.49
CA ASP A 416 23.72 -2.00 18.45
C ASP A 416 24.05 -0.56 18.03
N GLN A 417 23.07 0.35 18.03
CA GLN A 417 23.33 1.77 17.72
C GLN A 417 24.25 2.40 18.76
N TYR A 418 24.04 2.15 20.04
CA TYR A 418 24.94 2.66 21.09
C TYR A 418 26.28 1.93 21.07
N ALA A 419 26.29 0.61 20.87
CA ALA A 419 27.52 -0.19 20.87
C ALA A 419 28.52 0.21 19.77
N LYS A 420 28.03 0.71 18.62
CA LYS A 420 28.87 1.27 17.54
C LYS A 420 29.74 2.45 17.96
N LEU A 421 29.39 3.14 19.04
CA LEU A 421 30.16 4.28 19.54
C LEU A 421 31.39 3.83 20.35
N ALA A 422 31.51 2.54 20.69
CA ALA A 422 32.63 2.02 21.45
C ALA A 422 33.97 2.43 20.83
N ASN A 423 34.90 2.88 21.67
CA ASN A 423 36.23 3.35 21.25
C ASN A 423 36.23 4.54 20.28
N SER A 424 35.15 5.34 20.23
CA SER A 424 35.07 6.56 19.44
C SER A 424 34.85 7.79 20.31
N MET A 425 35.17 8.98 19.78
CA MET A 425 34.84 10.26 20.45
C MET A 425 33.32 10.54 20.41
N ASN A 426 32.57 9.83 19.58
CA ASN A 426 31.12 9.98 19.44
C ASN A 426 30.35 9.47 20.67
N ILE A 427 31.00 8.90 21.69
CA ILE A 427 30.38 8.65 23.01
C ILE A 427 29.74 9.93 23.58
N GLN A 428 30.33 11.09 23.29
CA GLN A 428 29.79 12.39 23.70
C GLN A 428 28.48 12.78 22.97
N ASP A 429 28.12 12.08 21.88
CA ASP A 429 26.83 12.28 21.20
C ASP A 429 25.67 11.64 21.99
N ILE A 430 25.97 10.82 23.02
CA ILE A 430 24.98 10.29 23.95
C ILE A 430 24.67 11.37 24.98
N VAL A 431 23.40 11.72 25.15
CA VAL A 431 22.91 12.51 26.28
C VAL A 431 22.31 11.56 27.31
N ILE A 432 22.71 11.71 28.56
CA ILE A 432 22.20 10.91 29.69
C ILE A 432 21.39 11.77 30.66
N GLY A 433 20.42 11.16 31.32
CA GLY A 433 19.73 11.70 32.48
C GLY A 433 20.12 10.94 33.74
N LEU A 434 20.52 11.67 34.78
CA LEU A 434 20.95 11.16 36.08
C LEU A 434 19.94 11.57 37.16
N ASN A 435 19.69 10.68 38.11
CA ASN A 435 18.95 11.02 39.33
C ASN A 435 19.87 11.59 40.42
N GLU A 436 19.30 11.97 41.57
CA GLU A 436 20.05 12.54 42.71
C GLU A 436 21.17 11.63 43.21
N GLY A 437 21.00 10.31 43.08
CA GLY A 437 21.99 9.30 43.45
C GLY A 437 23.09 9.08 42.40
N GLY A 438 23.09 9.84 41.30
CA GLY A 438 24.05 9.70 40.21
C GLY A 438 23.84 8.45 39.34
N SER A 439 22.67 7.79 39.45
CA SER A 439 22.33 6.65 38.58
C SER A 439 21.74 7.12 37.27
N ILE A 440 22.12 6.48 36.16
CA ILE A 440 21.59 6.78 34.83
C ILE A 440 20.15 6.24 34.73
N VAL A 441 19.21 7.15 34.50
CA VAL A 441 17.76 6.86 34.37
C VAL A 441 17.23 7.07 32.96
N ALA A 442 18.01 7.74 32.10
CA ALA A 442 17.67 7.94 30.70
C ALA A 442 18.91 8.10 29.82
N ALA A 443 18.77 7.78 28.54
CA ALA A 443 19.78 8.01 27.50
C ALA A 443 19.10 8.32 26.15
N ALA A 444 19.69 9.21 25.38
CA ALA A 444 19.32 9.49 23.99
C ALA A 444 20.59 9.62 23.14
N LEU A 445 20.53 9.17 21.89
CA LEU A 445 21.65 9.27 20.96
C LEU A 445 21.40 10.40 19.97
N THR A 446 22.21 11.46 20.05
CA THR A 446 22.21 12.54 19.06
C THR A 446 23.09 12.18 17.87
N TYR A 447 22.85 12.79 16.71
CA TYR A 447 23.70 12.64 15.55
C TYR A 447 23.62 13.86 14.62
N VAL A 448 24.74 14.17 13.99
CA VAL A 448 24.85 15.24 12.99
C VAL A 448 25.59 14.69 11.77
N LYS A 449 25.23 15.15 10.58
CA LYS A 449 25.89 14.71 9.36
C LYS A 449 27.35 15.15 9.29
N ASN A 450 28.16 14.34 8.62
CA ASN A 450 29.58 14.62 8.36
C ASN A 450 30.46 14.80 9.61
N THR A 451 30.01 14.36 10.79
CA THR A 451 30.82 14.37 12.02
C THR A 451 31.49 13.02 12.33
N GLY A 452 31.27 12.01 11.47
CA GLY A 452 31.68 10.63 11.74
C GLY A 452 30.73 9.87 12.66
N SER A 453 29.57 10.45 13.02
CA SER A 453 28.56 9.78 13.84
C SER A 453 28.04 8.49 13.18
N PRO A 454 28.18 7.32 13.82
CA PRO A 454 27.68 6.06 13.26
C PRO A 454 26.17 6.04 13.04
N ALA A 455 25.40 6.73 13.90
CA ALA A 455 23.94 6.81 13.75
C ALA A 455 23.53 7.58 12.48
N ALA A 456 24.28 8.62 12.10
CA ALA A 456 24.04 9.38 10.87
C ALA A 456 24.25 8.53 9.59
N GLU A 457 24.96 7.41 9.67
CA GLU A 457 25.15 6.46 8.56
C GLU A 457 23.95 5.51 8.37
N ASP A 458 23.14 5.33 9.41
CA ASP A 458 21.97 4.44 9.39
C ASP A 458 20.64 5.20 9.25
N LEU A 459 20.62 6.49 9.58
CA LEU A 459 19.44 7.34 9.63
C LEU A 459 19.58 8.54 8.66
N PRO A 460 18.97 8.45 7.46
CA PRO A 460 19.23 9.44 6.41
C PRO A 460 18.47 10.76 6.56
N TRP A 461 17.38 10.77 7.32
CA TRP A 461 16.36 11.81 7.16
C TRP A 461 16.77 13.16 7.74
N ALA A 462 17.39 13.21 8.92
CA ALA A 462 17.96 14.46 9.44
C ALA A 462 18.91 15.11 8.41
N ASN A 463 19.78 14.30 7.80
CA ASN A 463 20.79 14.76 6.83
C ASN A 463 20.19 15.28 5.51
N THR A 464 18.96 14.85 5.19
CA THR A 464 18.28 15.09 3.92
C THR A 464 17.29 16.25 4.02
N ILE A 465 16.74 16.54 5.20
CA ILE A 465 15.78 17.62 5.41
C ILE A 465 16.43 19.00 5.20
N ALA A 466 17.55 19.27 5.88
CA ALA A 466 18.34 20.48 5.71
C ALA A 466 19.77 20.33 6.29
N ASP A 467 20.63 21.30 6.03
CA ASP A 467 22.01 21.31 6.56
C ASP A 467 22.08 21.60 8.07
N ASP A 468 21.06 22.23 8.62
CA ASP A 468 20.99 22.68 10.02
C ASP A 468 20.08 21.81 10.89
N VAL A 469 19.82 20.56 10.47
CA VAL A 469 19.00 19.59 11.20
C VAL A 469 19.91 18.54 11.83
N GLY A 470 19.88 18.46 13.16
CA GLY A 470 20.44 17.35 13.92
C GLY A 470 19.40 16.28 14.19
N GLY A 471 19.82 15.06 14.47
CA GLY A 471 18.95 13.94 14.79
C GLY A 471 19.05 13.49 16.24
N VAL A 472 17.97 12.93 16.78
CA VAL A 472 17.93 12.16 18.03
C VAL A 472 17.23 10.84 17.77
N THR A 473 17.85 9.74 18.20
CA THR A 473 17.33 8.39 18.06
C THR A 473 17.45 7.58 19.35
N CYS A 474 16.82 6.40 19.38
CA CYS A 474 16.94 5.40 20.44
C CYS A 474 16.78 5.96 21.87
N ILE A 475 15.77 6.82 22.08
CA ILE A 475 15.49 7.44 23.38
C ILE A 475 15.05 6.38 24.40
N CYS A 476 15.93 6.07 25.34
CA CYS A 476 15.76 5.09 26.39
C CYS A 476 15.46 5.77 27.72
N ILE A 477 14.38 5.39 28.39
CA ILE A 477 14.02 5.87 29.74
C ILE A 477 13.73 4.65 30.60
N ALA A 478 14.45 4.51 31.71
CA ALA A 478 14.38 3.39 32.63
C ALA A 478 12.94 3.10 33.09
N GLY A 479 12.57 1.82 33.10
CA GLY A 479 11.25 1.35 33.49
C GLY A 479 11.06 1.17 34.99
N GLN A 480 11.99 1.61 35.84
CA GLN A 480 11.82 1.57 37.32
C GLN A 480 10.68 2.47 37.84
N TYR A 481 10.02 3.21 36.95
CA TYR A 481 8.74 3.88 37.21
C TYR A 481 7.50 3.02 36.86
N HIS A 482 7.65 1.78 36.38
CA HIS A 482 6.54 0.88 36.01
C HIS A 482 6.28 -0.24 37.02
N HIS A 483 6.87 -0.22 38.22
CA HIS A 483 6.69 -1.30 39.21
C HIS A 483 5.28 -1.41 39.82
N LEU A 484 4.31 -0.62 39.35
CA LEU A 484 2.94 -0.65 39.85
C LEU A 484 1.89 -1.09 38.82
N SER A 485 2.22 -1.20 37.52
CA SER A 485 1.17 -1.39 36.50
C SER A 485 0.98 -2.82 35.98
N GLU A 486 1.84 -3.79 36.32
CA GLU A 486 1.66 -5.17 35.83
C GLU A 486 1.99 -6.22 36.91
N GLY A 487 0.95 -6.65 37.65
CA GLY A 487 0.88 -8.00 38.20
C GLY A 487 0.99 -8.19 39.72
N HIS A 488 0.04 -7.65 40.49
CA HIS A 488 -0.56 -8.37 41.62
C HIS A 488 -1.92 -7.77 41.96
N VAL A 489 -2.97 -8.23 41.29
CA VAL A 489 -4.32 -8.21 41.88
C VAL A 489 -4.30 -9.25 42.99
N LEU A 490 -3.77 -8.89 44.15
CA LEU A 490 -4.21 -9.49 45.40
C LEU A 490 -5.54 -8.82 45.71
N MET A 491 -6.60 -9.62 45.73
CA MET A 491 -7.93 -9.23 46.18
C MET A 491 -7.84 -8.58 47.56
N GLY A 492 -7.80 -7.26 47.58
CA GLY A 492 -7.88 -6.41 48.74
C GLY A 492 -8.76 -5.23 48.38
N ASN A 493 -9.95 -5.17 48.97
CA ASN A 493 -10.86 -4.05 48.82
C ASN A 493 -10.14 -2.77 49.29
N ASN A 494 -9.78 -1.86 48.38
CA ASN A 494 -9.75 -0.39 48.56
C ASN A 494 -9.35 0.36 47.26
N THR A 495 -10.25 1.28 46.87
CA THR A 495 -10.06 2.56 46.15
C THR A 495 -9.35 2.65 44.78
N GLU A 496 -10.15 2.65 43.71
CA GLU A 496 -9.79 3.04 42.32
C GLU A 496 -9.12 4.44 42.17
N SER A 497 -9.15 5.29 43.21
CA SER A 497 -8.55 6.63 43.18
C SER A 497 -7.04 6.65 43.42
N GLU A 498 -6.50 5.72 44.20
CA GLU A 498 -5.07 5.72 44.56
C GLU A 498 -4.21 5.20 43.39
N ASP A 499 -4.69 4.18 42.66
CA ASP A 499 -4.04 3.62 41.47
C ASP A 499 -3.95 4.63 40.32
N ALA A 500 -4.99 5.46 40.16
CA ALA A 500 -5.02 6.52 39.14
C ALA A 500 -4.04 7.66 39.47
N ASP A 501 -3.92 8.03 40.74
CA ASP A 501 -2.98 9.05 41.22
C ASP A 501 -1.52 8.59 41.09
N GLU A 502 -1.22 7.31 41.34
CA GLU A 502 0.12 6.74 41.14
C GLU A 502 0.50 6.66 39.66
N LEU A 503 -0.42 6.22 38.79
CA LEU A 503 -0.19 6.17 37.34
C LEU A 503 0.02 7.59 36.76
N PHE A 504 -0.74 8.57 37.25
CA PHE A 504 -0.60 9.98 36.86
C PHE A 504 0.76 10.56 37.29
N LYS A 505 1.22 10.27 38.52
CA LYS A 505 2.56 10.69 39.00
C LYS A 505 3.68 10.07 38.18
N VAL A 506 3.58 8.78 37.86
CA VAL A 506 4.55 8.07 37.00
C VAL A 506 4.62 8.68 35.59
N SER A 507 3.47 8.97 34.98
CA SER A 507 3.43 9.63 33.66
C SER A 507 4.09 11.00 33.72
N THR A 508 3.73 11.82 34.71
CA THR A 508 4.28 13.18 34.88
C THR A 508 5.79 13.17 35.08
N GLN A 509 6.32 12.18 35.82
CA GLN A 509 7.76 12.05 36.02
C GLN A 509 8.49 11.58 34.76
N ARG A 510 7.91 10.63 34.01
CA ARG A 510 8.46 10.19 32.72
C ARG A 510 8.50 11.33 31.71
N ASP A 511 7.44 12.14 31.66
CA ASP A 511 7.35 13.31 30.79
C ASP A 511 8.41 14.34 31.16
N ALA A 512 8.63 14.60 32.46
CA ALA A 512 9.70 15.48 32.90
C ALA A 512 11.09 14.98 32.53
N VAL A 513 11.34 13.66 32.63
CA VAL A 513 12.60 13.05 32.18
C VAL A 513 12.77 13.19 30.67
N MET A 514 11.72 12.95 29.89
CA MET A 514 11.73 13.12 28.44
C MET A 514 12.03 14.57 28.04
N ILE A 515 11.36 15.53 28.67
CA ILE A 515 11.54 16.97 28.41
C ILE A 515 12.98 17.39 28.73
N GLY A 516 13.51 17.01 29.89
CA GLY A 516 14.88 17.37 30.26
C GLY A 516 15.95 16.72 29.38
N LEU A 517 15.71 15.49 28.95
CA LEU A 517 16.59 14.81 28.00
C LEU A 517 16.57 15.51 26.64
N LEU A 518 15.39 15.85 26.12
CA LEU A 518 15.26 16.58 24.85
C LEU A 518 15.85 17.99 24.92
N ASP A 519 15.67 18.71 26.03
CA ASP A 519 16.27 20.02 26.24
C ASP A 519 17.80 19.94 26.16
N SER A 520 18.40 18.96 26.84
CA SER A 520 19.85 18.75 26.77
C SER A 520 20.32 18.31 25.38
N CYS A 521 19.53 17.52 24.63
CA CYS A 521 19.81 17.21 23.23
C CYS A 521 19.78 18.47 22.34
N ILE A 522 18.78 19.33 22.53
CA ILE A 522 18.64 20.60 21.78
C ILE A 522 19.84 21.50 22.07
N GLN A 523 20.24 21.65 23.34
CA GLN A 523 21.41 22.44 23.71
C GLN A 523 22.70 21.88 23.08
N LEU A 524 22.90 20.56 23.12
CA LEU A 524 24.06 19.91 22.50
C LEU A 524 24.11 20.16 20.98
N LEU A 525 22.99 19.92 20.28
CA LEU A 525 22.89 20.13 18.83
C LEU A 525 23.02 21.62 18.46
N SER A 526 22.46 22.52 19.26
CA SER A 526 22.60 23.97 19.07
C SER A 526 24.06 24.42 19.20
N ASN A 527 24.82 23.86 20.15
CA ASN A 527 26.26 24.11 20.27
C ASN A 527 27.06 23.58 19.08
N GLN A 528 26.54 22.58 18.37
CA GLN A 528 27.09 22.06 17.11
C GLN A 528 26.61 22.84 15.88
N GLY A 529 25.85 23.93 16.06
CA GLY A 529 25.39 24.82 15.00
C GLY A 529 24.07 24.39 14.33
N MET A 530 23.39 23.37 14.84
CA MET A 530 22.07 22.98 14.36
C MET A 530 21.01 23.98 14.83
N LYS A 531 19.91 24.07 14.10
CA LYS A 531 18.75 24.93 14.43
C LYS A 531 17.45 24.14 14.55
N GLN A 532 17.50 22.87 14.16
CA GLN A 532 16.35 21.99 14.10
C GLN A 532 16.74 20.60 14.62
N LEU A 533 15.77 19.91 15.20
CA LEU A 533 15.87 18.54 15.69
C LEU A 533 14.89 17.65 14.93
N PHE A 534 15.40 16.54 14.42
CA PHE A 534 14.63 15.42 13.90
C PHE A 534 14.64 14.26 14.89
N ILE A 535 13.46 13.70 15.22
CA ILE A 535 13.34 12.51 16.06
C ILE A 535 12.67 11.41 15.25
N ASP A 536 13.32 10.27 15.09
CA ASP A 536 12.77 9.14 14.34
C ASP A 536 11.86 8.24 15.18
N ALA A 537 10.77 7.80 14.56
CA ALA A 537 9.94 6.66 14.97
C ALA A 537 9.45 6.64 16.43
N VAL A 538 8.96 7.78 16.92
CA VAL A 538 8.35 7.85 18.25
C VAL A 538 6.95 7.24 18.22
N LYS A 539 6.65 6.37 19.18
CA LYS A 539 5.33 5.75 19.35
C LYS A 539 4.53 6.48 20.43
N GLY A 540 3.35 6.97 20.06
CA GLY A 540 2.44 7.70 20.97
C GLY A 540 2.98 9.05 21.43
N GLY A 541 2.27 9.68 22.37
CA GLY A 541 2.64 10.99 22.92
C GLY A 541 2.40 12.18 21.98
N ASP A 542 1.65 11.97 20.89
CA ASP A 542 1.45 12.94 19.81
C ASP A 542 1.04 14.34 20.29
N GLU A 543 0.05 14.40 21.19
CA GLU A 543 -0.42 15.67 21.76
C GLU A 543 0.68 16.39 22.55
N GLY A 544 1.47 15.63 23.31
CA GLY A 544 2.62 16.13 24.05
C GLY A 544 3.67 16.73 23.12
N PHE A 545 4.09 16.00 22.08
CA PHE A 545 5.05 16.51 21.08
C PHE A 545 4.53 17.76 20.37
N GLN A 546 3.26 17.76 19.93
CA GLN A 546 2.67 18.93 19.28
C GLN A 546 2.59 20.14 20.21
N SER A 547 2.26 19.94 21.49
CA SER A 547 2.24 21.02 22.48
C SER A 547 3.63 21.64 22.73
N MET A 548 4.69 20.87 22.51
CA MET A 548 6.09 21.32 22.59
C MET A 548 6.64 21.89 21.27
N GLY A 549 5.78 22.12 20.27
CA GLY A 549 6.15 22.75 19.00
C GLY A 549 6.69 21.80 17.93
N PHE A 550 6.67 20.48 18.16
CA PHE A 550 7.05 19.51 17.14
C PHE A 550 5.98 19.40 16.05
N GLN A 551 6.44 19.20 14.82
CA GLN A 551 5.62 18.96 13.64
C GLN A 551 5.85 17.53 13.13
N LYS A 552 4.77 16.84 12.76
CA LYS A 552 4.86 15.50 12.16
C LYS A 552 5.55 15.60 10.78
N TRP A 553 6.63 14.87 10.58
CA TRP A 553 7.35 14.81 9.31
C TRP A 553 6.89 13.60 8.46
N ALA A 554 6.83 12.43 9.10
CA ALA A 554 6.31 11.20 8.51
C ALA A 554 5.64 10.34 9.57
N ARG A 555 4.72 9.46 9.14
CA ARG A 555 3.96 8.56 10.00
C ARG A 555 3.98 7.18 9.38
N TYR A 556 4.06 6.15 10.21
CA TYR A 556 4.15 4.76 9.76
C TYR A 556 3.29 3.84 10.64
N ARG A 557 2.81 2.75 10.03
CA ARG A 557 2.34 1.56 10.75
C ARG A 557 3.54 0.69 11.12
N ASP A 558 3.67 0.36 12.40
CA ASP A 558 4.73 -0.52 12.92
C ASP A 558 4.42 -2.00 12.64
N VAL A 559 4.63 -2.44 11.41
CA VAL A 559 4.11 -3.73 10.93
C VAL A 559 5.13 -4.86 11.12
N TRP A 560 4.74 -5.84 11.94
CA TRP A 560 5.51 -7.04 12.24
C TRP A 560 4.80 -8.32 11.80
N ARG A 561 5.58 -9.39 11.64
CA ARG A 561 5.09 -10.73 11.35
C ARG A 561 6.01 -11.78 11.97
N ASP A 562 5.44 -12.67 12.78
CA ASP A 562 6.15 -13.85 13.28
C ASP A 562 6.27 -14.94 12.18
N ILE A 563 7.29 -15.79 12.29
CA ILE A 563 7.66 -16.81 11.28
C ILE A 563 7.02 -18.17 11.58
#